data_AF-A0A356KLQ1-F1
#
_entry.id   AF-A0A356KLQ1-F1
#
_cell.length_a   1.000
_cell.length_b   1.000
_cell.length_c   1.000
_cell.angle_alpha   90.00
_cell.angle_beta   90.00
_cell.angle_gamma   90.00
#
_symmetry.space_group_name_H-M   'P 1'
#
loop_
_entity.id
_entity.type
_entity.pdbx_description
1 polymer ?
#
loop_
_entity_poly.entity_id
_entity_poly.type
_entity_poly.pdbx_seq_one_letter_code
_entity_poly.pdbx_strand_id
1 'polypeptide(L)'
;AFGGRRLNEEDERKYINSPEIPGFYEKRKLLYGFDRARRARPKRLVVVEGYMDVVIPHQAGHAEFVAALGTAFTPEQAKLASRAVEEVVLLFDADEAGTKAMLKALANLVTIEGLGVRVARLPEGMDPDEAVQRDPELLEKALDEADDLVGFVIDQALVGFDRATPVGQERALKAAIKLLARIPTPLRMFREAVVVSKRFGVPEKVLRAELAREEAQVRQEARRDQQREQRSHQRSGSGRSRAGQGRPSGAPRGPQGPPQRGPMGPPPGFDGPPLDGPPPGWGEPEFNEFGEYGPPPASYGEAGFEPPPASYEGEPARSGPAPMGRSRRMLGGQRSLEREEYLLEAMLGAPDAVAQLVEQGYGPGDFSEGTTQRLAGAIFHLAQRGAFTARDVMQSVEADDERALCARLLGRLDEDKHYSRELCDLDGMASLRRQRIAQRKREVTRLIGMARDKETKNRLLAELKELHA
;
A
#
# COMPACT_ATOMS: atom_id res chain seq x y z
N ALA A 1 1.96 -15.16 -9.39
CA ALA A 1 1.05 -15.87 -8.47
C ALA A 1 -0.32 -15.93 -9.11
N PHE A 2 -1.14 -16.91 -8.72
CA PHE A 2 -2.41 -17.21 -9.37
C PHE A 2 -3.51 -17.45 -8.33
N GLY A 3 -4.73 -17.08 -8.71
CA GLY A 3 -5.97 -17.58 -8.11
C GLY A 3 -6.60 -18.58 -9.07
N GLY A 4 -7.10 -19.70 -8.56
CA GLY A 4 -7.80 -20.72 -9.31
C GLY A 4 -9.22 -20.87 -8.80
N ARG A 5 -10.18 -20.98 -9.71
CA ARG A 5 -11.57 -21.36 -9.42
C ARG A 5 -11.75 -22.81 -9.84
N ARG A 6 -12.34 -23.64 -8.98
CA ARG A 6 -12.68 -25.03 -9.35
C ARG A 6 -13.69 -25.04 -10.49
N LEU A 7 -13.59 -26.04 -11.37
CA LEU A 7 -14.61 -26.32 -12.39
C LEU A 7 -15.51 -27.48 -11.97
N ASN A 8 -14.96 -28.46 -11.25
CA ASN A 8 -15.70 -29.61 -10.75
C ASN A 8 -16.31 -29.30 -9.39
N GLU A 9 -17.58 -29.64 -9.20
CA GLU A 9 -18.28 -29.41 -7.93
C GLU A 9 -17.85 -30.35 -6.80
N GLU A 10 -17.10 -31.40 -7.13
CA GLU A 10 -16.54 -32.35 -6.16
C GLU A 10 -15.24 -31.84 -5.52
N ASP A 11 -14.57 -30.85 -6.12
CA ASP A 11 -13.35 -30.29 -5.58
C ASP A 11 -13.63 -29.53 -4.28
N GLU A 12 -12.83 -29.80 -3.24
CA GLU A 12 -13.08 -29.38 -1.86
C GLU A 12 -13.12 -27.84 -1.65
N ARG A 13 -12.47 -27.06 -2.52
CA ARG A 13 -12.39 -25.59 -2.40
C ARG A 13 -12.89 -24.88 -3.65
N LYS A 14 -13.86 -23.98 -3.48
CA LYS A 14 -14.38 -23.10 -4.55
C LYS A 14 -13.26 -22.26 -5.19
N TYR A 15 -12.35 -21.75 -4.35
CA TYR A 15 -11.24 -20.89 -4.74
C TYR A 15 -9.94 -21.29 -4.03
N ILE A 16 -8.83 -21.29 -4.77
CA ILE A 16 -7.48 -21.53 -4.24
C ILE A 16 -6.54 -20.44 -4.71
N ASN A 17 -5.74 -19.91 -3.79
CA ASN A 17 -4.72 -18.92 -4.08
C ASN A 17 -3.34 -19.54 -3.92
N SER A 18 -2.38 -19.12 -4.74
CA SER A 18 -0.96 -19.46 -4.52
C SER A 18 -0.55 -19.20 -3.06
N PRO A 19 0.35 -20.03 -2.50
CA PRO A 19 0.95 -19.74 -1.20
C PRO A 19 1.76 -18.43 -1.26
N GLU A 20 1.94 -17.77 -0.12
CA GLU A 20 2.79 -16.57 -0.06
C GLU A 20 4.25 -16.92 -0.33
N ILE A 21 4.94 -16.05 -1.07
CA ILE A 21 6.36 -16.17 -1.37
C ILE A 21 7.02 -14.90 -0.81
N PRO A 22 7.74 -14.98 0.33
CA PRO A 22 8.34 -13.82 0.98
C PRO A 22 9.18 -12.99 0.00
N GLY A 23 8.96 -11.68 -0.03
CA GLY A 23 9.67 -10.75 -0.91
C GLY A 23 9.20 -10.73 -2.37
N PHE A 24 8.29 -11.62 -2.77
CA PHE A 24 7.76 -11.66 -4.14
C PHE A 24 6.23 -11.59 -4.21
N TYR A 25 5.54 -12.45 -3.46
CA TYR A 25 4.07 -12.51 -3.43
C TYR A 25 3.59 -12.55 -1.98
N GLU A 26 3.21 -11.38 -1.48
CA GLU A 26 2.59 -11.20 -0.17
C GLU A 26 1.19 -10.62 -0.40
N LYS A 27 0.14 -11.41 -0.14
CA LYS A 27 -1.27 -11.03 -0.39
C LYS A 27 -1.61 -9.75 0.35
N ARG A 28 -1.13 -9.63 1.57
CA ARG A 28 -1.27 -8.44 2.43
C ARG A 28 -0.72 -7.13 1.83
N LYS A 29 0.08 -7.17 0.76
CA LYS A 29 0.67 -5.97 0.13
C LYS A 29 0.14 -5.71 -1.28
N LEU A 30 -0.72 -6.58 -1.79
CA LEU A 30 -1.17 -6.57 -3.17
C LEU A 30 -2.68 -6.45 -3.23
N LEU A 31 -3.16 -5.76 -4.26
CA LEU A 31 -4.58 -5.71 -4.61
C LEU A 31 -4.71 -6.29 -6.02
N TYR A 32 -5.58 -7.27 -6.18
CA TYR A 32 -5.89 -7.82 -7.50
C TYR A 32 -6.54 -6.74 -8.37
N GLY A 33 -6.23 -6.72 -9.67
CA GLY A 33 -6.73 -5.70 -10.61
C GLY A 33 -6.05 -4.33 -10.51
N PHE A 34 -5.24 -4.08 -9.48
CA PHE A 34 -4.63 -2.76 -9.23
C PHE A 34 -3.71 -2.29 -10.36
N ASP A 35 -3.03 -3.21 -11.06
CA ASP A 35 -2.19 -2.86 -12.21
C ASP A 35 -2.99 -2.30 -13.38
N ARG A 36 -4.21 -2.83 -13.61
CA ARG A 36 -5.17 -2.34 -14.61
C ARG A 36 -5.82 -1.04 -14.15
N ALA A 37 -6.33 -1.00 -12.92
CA ALA A 37 -6.94 0.19 -12.34
C ALA A 37 -5.98 1.39 -12.38
N ARG A 38 -4.72 1.20 -11.99
CA ARG A 38 -3.70 2.26 -12.04
C ARG A 38 -3.44 2.80 -13.45
N ARG A 39 -3.53 1.97 -14.49
CA ARG A 39 -3.37 2.41 -15.89
C ARG A 39 -4.56 3.24 -16.35
N ALA A 40 -5.77 2.88 -15.92
CA ALA A 40 -6.99 3.64 -16.21
C ALA A 40 -7.03 5.02 -15.53
N ARG A 41 -6.25 5.22 -14.46
CA ARG A 41 -6.20 6.47 -13.67
C ARG A 41 -7.59 6.95 -13.21
N PRO A 42 -8.36 6.08 -12.53
CA PRO A 42 -9.70 6.44 -12.09
C PRO A 42 -9.63 7.52 -10.99
N LYS A 43 -10.76 8.18 -10.75
CA LYS A 43 -10.88 9.16 -9.64
C LYS A 43 -10.97 8.46 -8.28
N ARG A 44 -11.59 7.28 -8.25
CA ARG A 44 -11.80 6.43 -7.07
C ARG A 44 -11.30 5.01 -7.34
N LEU A 45 -11.04 4.23 -6.29
CA LEU A 45 -10.93 2.77 -6.39
C LEU A 45 -12.12 2.14 -5.67
N VAL A 46 -12.68 1.08 -6.25
CA VAL A 46 -13.70 0.27 -5.60
C VAL A 46 -13.06 -1.02 -5.09
N VAL A 47 -13.06 -1.22 -3.77
CA VAL A 47 -12.45 -2.38 -3.15
C VAL A 47 -13.52 -3.42 -2.84
N VAL A 48 -13.33 -4.61 -3.39
CA VAL A 48 -14.19 -5.80 -3.23
C VAL A 48 -13.39 -6.96 -2.61
N GLU A 49 -14.06 -8.07 -2.29
CA GLU A 49 -13.42 -9.21 -1.63
C GLU A 49 -12.78 -10.20 -2.61
N GLY A 50 -13.53 -10.59 -3.65
CA GLY A 50 -13.18 -11.61 -4.62
C GLY A 50 -12.58 -11.06 -5.91
N TYR A 51 -11.84 -11.89 -6.62
CA TYR A 51 -11.32 -11.53 -7.95
C TYR A 51 -12.39 -11.60 -9.05
N MET A 52 -13.48 -12.37 -8.87
CA MET A 52 -14.61 -12.37 -9.81
C MET A 52 -15.34 -11.02 -9.80
N ASP A 53 -15.53 -10.46 -8.61
CA ASP A 53 -16.03 -9.10 -8.34
C ASP A 53 -15.13 -7.99 -8.91
N VAL A 54 -13.99 -8.35 -9.52
CA VAL A 54 -13.14 -7.43 -10.27
C VAL A 54 -13.21 -7.73 -11.76
N VAL A 55 -13.12 -9.01 -12.15
CA VAL A 55 -13.11 -9.42 -13.55
C VAL A 55 -14.40 -9.01 -14.27
N ILE A 56 -15.56 -9.25 -13.65
CA ILE A 56 -16.86 -8.95 -14.26
C ILE A 56 -17.08 -7.42 -14.40
N PRO A 57 -16.88 -6.58 -13.36
CA PRO A 57 -16.94 -5.14 -13.54
C PRO A 57 -15.91 -4.59 -14.54
N HIS A 58 -14.69 -5.13 -14.59
CA HIS A 58 -13.68 -4.74 -15.59
C HIS A 58 -14.16 -5.04 -17.01
N GLN A 59 -14.83 -6.17 -17.23
CA GLN A 59 -15.40 -6.53 -18.53
C GLN A 59 -16.54 -5.58 -18.95
N ALA A 60 -17.29 -5.05 -17.98
CA ALA A 60 -18.30 -4.02 -18.19
C ALA A 60 -17.75 -2.58 -18.28
N GLY A 61 -16.43 -2.39 -18.16
CA GLY A 61 -15.76 -1.10 -18.32
C GLY A 61 -15.39 -0.39 -17.02
N HIS A 62 -15.71 -0.94 -15.85
CA HIS A 62 -15.37 -0.39 -14.53
C HIS A 62 -13.96 -0.84 -14.10
N ALA A 63 -12.93 -0.24 -14.70
CA ALA A 63 -11.53 -0.60 -14.47
C ALA A 63 -11.03 -0.26 -13.05
N GLU A 64 -11.77 0.51 -12.26
CA GLU A 64 -11.42 0.95 -10.90
C GLU A 64 -11.56 -0.11 -9.82
N PHE A 65 -12.15 -1.27 -10.13
CA PHE A 65 -12.36 -2.36 -9.18
C PHE A 65 -11.05 -3.08 -8.84
N VAL A 66 -10.85 -3.36 -7.55
CA VAL A 66 -9.68 -4.07 -7.02
C VAL A 66 -10.07 -4.98 -5.84
N ALA A 67 -9.34 -6.08 -5.60
CA ALA A 67 -9.70 -7.03 -4.54
C ALA A 67 -8.58 -7.35 -3.54
N ALA A 68 -8.98 -7.63 -2.28
CA ALA A 68 -8.09 -7.96 -1.16
C ALA A 68 -7.58 -9.43 -1.12
N LEU A 69 -7.95 -10.25 -2.13
CA LEU A 69 -7.39 -11.60 -2.38
C LEU A 69 -7.54 -12.60 -1.21
N GLY A 70 -8.69 -12.62 -0.55
CA GLY A 70 -8.99 -13.57 0.53
C GLY A 70 -8.20 -13.32 1.82
N THR A 71 -7.78 -12.07 2.03
CA THR A 71 -7.25 -11.58 3.31
C THR A 71 -8.08 -10.38 3.74
N ALA A 72 -8.18 -10.15 5.05
CA ALA A 72 -8.77 -8.91 5.53
C ALA A 72 -7.96 -7.71 5.01
N PHE A 73 -8.63 -6.69 4.47
CA PHE A 73 -7.98 -5.52 3.89
C PHE A 73 -6.97 -4.89 4.85
N THR A 74 -5.73 -4.73 4.42
CA THR A 74 -4.59 -4.42 5.31
C THR A 74 -4.18 -2.94 5.26
N PRO A 75 -3.41 -2.46 6.25
CA PRO A 75 -2.80 -1.12 6.20
C PRO A 75 -1.90 -0.92 4.97
N GLU A 76 -1.15 -1.96 4.55
CA GLU A 76 -0.30 -1.88 3.37
C GLU A 76 -1.11 -1.77 2.08
N GLN A 77 -2.25 -2.47 1.98
CA GLN A 77 -3.20 -2.31 0.87
C GLN A 77 -3.87 -0.93 0.88
N ALA A 78 -4.24 -0.41 2.06
CA ALA A 78 -4.74 0.97 2.20
C ALA A 78 -3.73 2.00 1.67
N LYS A 79 -2.46 1.85 2.06
CA LYS A 79 -1.36 2.70 1.58
C LYS A 79 -1.04 2.50 0.11
N LEU A 80 -1.31 1.33 -0.45
CA LEU A 80 -1.18 1.07 -1.88
C LEU A 80 -2.28 1.81 -2.66
N ALA A 81 -3.54 1.68 -2.23
CA ALA A 81 -4.69 2.33 -2.84
C ALA A 81 -4.54 3.86 -2.85
N SER A 82 -4.12 4.45 -1.74
CA SER A 82 -3.98 5.91 -1.61
C SER A 82 -2.90 6.55 -2.48
N ARG A 83 -2.00 5.74 -3.06
CA ARG A 83 -1.02 6.24 -4.05
C ARG A 83 -1.62 6.42 -5.43
N ALA A 84 -2.77 5.81 -5.70
CA ALA A 84 -3.42 5.83 -7.01
C ALA A 84 -4.57 6.84 -7.07
N VAL A 85 -5.30 7.03 -5.96
CA VAL A 85 -6.56 7.78 -5.93
C VAL A 85 -6.72 8.59 -4.64
N GLU A 86 -7.58 9.60 -4.70
CA GLU A 86 -7.96 10.44 -3.56
C GLU A 86 -9.21 9.90 -2.84
N GLU A 87 -9.92 8.93 -3.44
CA GLU A 87 -11.10 8.29 -2.84
C GLU A 87 -11.06 6.77 -2.98
N VAL A 88 -11.43 6.07 -1.90
CA VAL A 88 -11.70 4.64 -1.89
C VAL A 88 -13.16 4.41 -1.51
N VAL A 89 -13.86 3.60 -2.32
CA VAL A 89 -15.20 3.09 -2.01
C VAL A 89 -15.05 1.62 -1.67
N LEU A 90 -15.57 1.20 -0.51
CA LEU A 90 -15.64 -0.21 -0.16
C LEU A 90 -17.00 -0.77 -0.60
N LEU A 91 -16.98 -1.95 -1.20
CA LEU A 91 -18.18 -2.68 -1.65
C LEU A 91 -17.99 -4.17 -1.31
N PHE A 92 -18.34 -4.55 -0.09
CA PHE A 92 -18.26 -5.94 0.39
C PHE A 92 -19.66 -6.53 0.57
N ASP A 93 -19.71 -7.85 0.70
CA ASP A 93 -20.94 -8.60 0.87
C ASP A 93 -21.71 -8.15 2.11
N ALA A 94 -23.04 -8.10 2.00
CA ALA A 94 -23.95 -7.64 3.05
C ALA A 94 -24.22 -8.70 4.14
N ASP A 95 -23.24 -9.58 4.41
CA ASP A 95 -23.32 -10.58 5.47
C ASP A 95 -22.53 -10.14 6.72
N GLU A 96 -22.59 -10.96 7.79
CA GLU A 96 -21.90 -10.65 9.05
C GLU A 96 -20.36 -10.64 8.88
N ALA A 97 -19.82 -11.49 8.00
CA ALA A 97 -18.39 -11.60 7.76
C ALA A 97 -17.87 -10.39 6.95
N GLY A 98 -18.57 -10.03 5.87
CA GLY A 98 -18.33 -8.86 5.05
C GLY A 98 -18.47 -7.57 5.85
N THR A 99 -19.46 -7.47 6.74
CA THR A 99 -19.59 -6.34 7.67
C THR A 99 -18.37 -6.20 8.60
N LYS A 100 -17.86 -7.31 9.15
CA LYS A 100 -16.64 -7.28 9.97
C LYS A 100 -15.41 -6.91 9.15
N ALA A 101 -15.29 -7.44 7.93
CA ALA A 101 -14.20 -7.11 7.01
C ALA A 101 -14.23 -5.62 6.64
N MET A 102 -15.41 -5.08 6.36
CA MET A 102 -15.68 -3.68 6.06
C MET A 102 -15.22 -2.78 7.20
N LEU A 103 -15.66 -3.03 8.44
CA LEU A 103 -15.24 -2.23 9.60
C LEU A 103 -13.72 -2.24 9.81
N LYS A 104 -13.06 -3.37 9.53
CA LYS A 104 -11.60 -3.48 9.60
C LYS A 104 -10.92 -2.72 8.47
N ALA A 105 -11.44 -2.79 7.25
CA ALA A 105 -10.94 -2.04 6.10
C ALA A 105 -11.05 -0.54 6.34
N LEU A 106 -12.21 -0.07 6.84
CA LEU A 106 -12.44 1.30 7.25
C LEU A 106 -11.42 1.75 8.30
N ALA A 107 -11.22 0.95 9.36
CA ALA A 107 -10.24 1.27 10.41
C ALA A 107 -8.81 1.44 9.86
N ASN A 108 -8.44 0.77 8.78
CA ASN A 108 -7.14 0.93 8.13
C ASN A 108 -7.11 2.16 7.19
N LEU A 109 -8.17 2.40 6.41
CA LEU A 109 -8.24 3.52 5.46
C LEU A 109 -8.31 4.89 6.15
N VAL A 110 -8.99 5.00 7.30
CA VAL A 110 -9.11 6.27 8.04
C VAL A 110 -7.77 6.81 8.53
N THR A 111 -6.76 5.94 8.63
CA THR A 111 -5.41 6.31 9.02
C THR A 111 -4.65 7.05 7.91
N ILE A 112 -5.14 7.00 6.66
CA ILE A 112 -4.47 7.61 5.52
C ILE A 112 -4.96 9.05 5.36
N GLU A 113 -4.07 10.00 5.57
CA GLU A 113 -4.35 11.43 5.40
C GLU A 113 -4.73 11.77 3.94
N GLY A 114 -5.70 12.68 3.77
CA GLY A 114 -6.17 13.13 2.47
C GLY A 114 -7.04 12.14 1.70
N LEU A 115 -7.18 10.89 2.15
CA LEU A 115 -7.98 9.87 1.48
C LEU A 115 -9.45 9.94 1.89
N GLY A 116 -10.33 10.21 0.92
CA GLY A 116 -11.78 10.02 1.03
C GLY A 116 -12.13 8.54 1.14
N VAL A 117 -13.06 8.22 2.04
CA VAL A 117 -13.49 6.83 2.28
C VAL A 117 -15.00 6.79 2.33
N ARG A 118 -15.60 5.97 1.46
CA ARG A 118 -17.05 5.75 1.39
C ARG A 118 -17.37 4.26 1.37
N VAL A 119 -18.63 3.92 1.65
CA VAL A 119 -19.12 2.54 1.62
C VAL A 119 -20.33 2.45 0.71
N ALA A 120 -20.20 1.71 -0.38
CA ALA A 120 -21.33 1.38 -1.24
C ALA A 120 -22.06 0.16 -0.69
N ARG A 121 -23.37 0.09 -0.97
CA ARG A 121 -24.22 -1.05 -0.61
C ARG A 121 -25.00 -1.48 -1.84
N LEU A 122 -25.07 -2.78 -2.06
CA LEU A 122 -25.95 -3.38 -3.06
C LEU A 122 -27.25 -3.84 -2.39
N PRO A 123 -28.32 -4.07 -3.16
CA PRO A 123 -29.51 -4.75 -2.66
C PRO A 123 -29.19 -6.08 -2.00
N GLU A 124 -30.04 -6.49 -1.06
CA GLU A 124 -29.83 -7.73 -0.29
C GLU A 124 -29.69 -8.95 -1.20
N GLY A 125 -28.67 -9.76 -0.94
CA GLY A 125 -28.39 -10.99 -1.68
C GLY A 125 -27.72 -10.79 -3.03
N MET A 126 -27.33 -9.56 -3.39
CA MET A 126 -26.66 -9.25 -4.65
C MET A 126 -25.17 -8.94 -4.41
N ASP A 127 -24.30 -9.56 -5.21
CA ASP A 127 -22.87 -9.26 -5.24
C ASP A 127 -22.53 -8.28 -6.40
N PRO A 128 -21.30 -7.73 -6.46
CA PRO A 128 -20.91 -6.82 -7.53
C PRO A 128 -20.97 -7.43 -8.93
N ASP A 129 -20.78 -8.75 -9.04
CA ASP A 129 -20.81 -9.44 -10.32
C ASP A 129 -22.25 -9.58 -10.85
N GLU A 130 -23.20 -9.86 -9.97
CA GLU A 130 -24.63 -9.96 -10.24
C GLU A 130 -25.22 -8.58 -10.50
N ALA A 131 -24.79 -7.55 -9.75
CA ALA A 131 -25.23 -6.17 -9.95
C ALA A 131 -24.92 -5.68 -11.37
N VAL A 132 -23.69 -5.89 -11.84
CA VAL A 132 -23.26 -5.51 -13.18
C VAL A 132 -24.01 -6.29 -14.26
N GLN A 133 -24.21 -7.60 -14.06
CA GLN A 133 -24.90 -8.44 -15.04
C GLN A 133 -26.39 -8.10 -15.18
N ARG A 134 -27.03 -7.68 -14.08
CA ARG A 134 -28.45 -7.39 -14.06
C ARG A 134 -28.76 -5.97 -14.53
N ASP A 135 -28.03 -4.98 -14.02
CA ASP A 135 -28.24 -3.57 -14.32
C ASP A 135 -26.97 -2.74 -14.01
N PRO A 136 -26.17 -2.39 -15.02
CA PRO A 136 -25.00 -1.54 -14.82
C PRO A 136 -25.30 -0.17 -14.17
N GLU A 137 -26.51 0.39 -14.37
CA GLU A 137 -26.89 1.66 -13.74
C GLU A 137 -27.08 1.50 -12.23
N LEU A 138 -27.50 0.32 -11.76
CA LEU A 138 -27.63 0.02 -10.35
C LEU A 138 -26.28 0.08 -9.64
N LEU A 139 -25.22 -0.45 -10.28
CA LEU A 139 -23.88 -0.39 -9.71
C LEU A 139 -23.40 1.06 -9.61
N GLU A 140 -23.49 1.83 -10.68
CA GLU A 140 -23.03 3.23 -10.67
C GLU A 140 -23.80 4.06 -9.64
N LYS A 141 -25.12 3.87 -9.56
CA LYS A 141 -25.94 4.51 -8.54
C LYS A 141 -25.49 4.14 -7.13
N ALA A 142 -25.23 2.86 -6.85
CA ALA A 142 -24.74 2.41 -5.55
C ALA A 142 -23.37 3.01 -5.18
N LEU A 143 -22.49 3.20 -6.16
CA LEU A 143 -21.17 3.81 -5.95
C LEU A 143 -21.26 5.33 -5.76
N ASP A 144 -22.21 6.00 -6.41
CA ASP A 144 -22.42 7.44 -6.31
C ASP A 144 -23.13 7.81 -5.02
N GLU A 145 -24.14 7.04 -4.62
CA GLU A 145 -24.88 7.17 -3.36
C GLU A 145 -24.16 6.53 -2.17
N ALA A 146 -22.91 6.10 -2.33
CA ALA A 146 -22.12 5.46 -1.27
C ALA A 146 -22.08 6.31 0.01
N ASP A 147 -22.37 5.65 1.13
CA ASP A 147 -22.44 6.24 2.46
C ASP A 147 -21.09 6.84 2.87
N ASP A 148 -21.15 7.95 3.61
CA ASP A 148 -19.97 8.43 4.32
C ASP A 148 -19.58 7.43 5.43
N LEU A 149 -18.28 7.37 5.70
CA LEU A 149 -17.67 6.53 6.73
C LEU A 149 -18.41 6.56 8.08
N VAL A 150 -18.74 7.75 8.58
CA VAL A 150 -19.31 7.93 9.92
C VAL A 150 -20.76 7.43 9.91
N GLY A 151 -21.51 7.75 8.86
CA GLY A 151 -22.86 7.26 8.64
C GLY A 151 -22.93 5.74 8.66
N PHE A 152 -22.09 5.07 7.87
CA PHE A 152 -22.06 3.61 7.81
C PHE A 152 -21.81 2.98 9.18
N VAL A 153 -20.80 3.44 9.93
CA VAL A 153 -20.45 2.88 11.24
C VAL A 153 -21.57 3.07 12.27
N ILE A 154 -22.26 4.21 12.22
CA ILE A 154 -23.42 4.47 13.07
C ILE A 154 -24.55 3.50 12.77
N ASP A 155 -24.88 3.32 11.49
CA ASP A 155 -26.00 2.47 11.09
C ASP A 155 -25.73 1.00 11.45
N GLN A 156 -24.48 0.55 11.29
CA GLN A 156 -24.05 -0.77 11.75
C GLN A 156 -24.14 -0.94 13.27
N ALA A 157 -23.77 0.08 14.05
CA ALA A 157 -23.86 0.03 15.51
C ALA A 157 -25.31 0.00 16.04
N LEU A 158 -26.26 0.38 15.20
CA LEU A 158 -27.70 0.41 15.49
C LEU A 158 -28.44 -0.85 15.04
N VAL A 159 -27.78 -1.82 14.39
CA VAL A 159 -28.42 -3.10 14.03
C VAL A 159 -29.00 -3.77 15.27
N GLY A 160 -30.32 -4.00 15.26
CA GLY A 160 -31.07 -4.57 16.38
C GLY A 160 -31.40 -3.58 17.51
N PHE A 161 -31.17 -2.27 17.32
CA PHE A 161 -31.49 -1.22 18.29
C PHE A 161 -32.22 -0.06 17.62
N ASP A 162 -33.19 0.52 18.32
CA ASP A 162 -33.83 1.75 17.85
C ASP A 162 -32.93 2.97 18.15
N ARG A 163 -32.62 3.73 17.10
CA ARG A 163 -31.83 4.96 17.13
C ARG A 163 -32.40 6.04 18.05
N ALA A 164 -33.72 6.05 18.26
CA ALA A 164 -34.37 7.01 19.15
C ALA A 164 -34.19 6.67 20.64
N THR A 165 -33.82 5.42 20.96
CA THR A 165 -33.64 5.00 22.36
C THR A 165 -32.32 5.48 22.94
N PRO A 166 -32.25 5.75 24.27
CA PRO A 166 -30.99 6.11 24.93
C PRO A 166 -29.87 5.07 24.69
N VAL A 167 -30.22 3.79 24.70
CA VAL A 167 -29.28 2.68 24.46
C VAL A 167 -28.75 2.70 23.02
N GLY A 168 -29.63 2.93 22.03
CA GLY A 168 -29.22 3.06 20.62
C GLY A 168 -28.31 4.26 20.41
N GLN A 169 -28.67 5.42 20.97
CA GLN A 169 -27.84 6.64 20.89
C GLN A 169 -26.46 6.43 21.51
N GLU A 170 -26.39 5.81 22.69
CA GLU A 170 -25.10 5.54 23.35
C GLU A 170 -24.23 4.59 22.53
N ARG A 171 -24.81 3.52 21.97
CA ARG A 171 -24.09 2.57 21.10
C ARG A 171 -23.52 3.25 19.86
N ALA A 172 -24.36 4.01 19.16
CA ALA A 172 -23.98 4.70 17.94
C ALA A 172 -22.88 5.74 18.20
N LEU A 173 -22.99 6.50 19.29
CA LEU A 173 -21.97 7.47 19.70
C LEU A 173 -20.65 6.79 20.05
N LYS A 174 -20.69 5.69 20.82
CA LYS A 174 -19.48 4.91 21.16
C LYS A 174 -18.80 4.34 19.90
N ALA A 175 -19.56 3.84 18.94
CA ALA A 175 -19.01 3.33 17.68
C ALA A 175 -18.33 4.43 16.86
N ALA A 176 -18.96 5.60 16.77
CA ALA A 176 -18.37 6.77 16.12
C ALA A 176 -17.07 7.21 16.82
N ILE A 177 -17.06 7.31 18.15
CA ILE A 177 -15.87 7.68 18.94
C ILE A 177 -14.70 6.72 18.67
N LYS A 178 -14.96 5.41 18.67
CA LYS A 178 -13.95 4.38 18.36
C LYS A 178 -13.33 4.51 16.98
N LEU A 179 -14.13 4.90 16.00
CA LEU A 179 -13.66 5.13 14.65
C LEU A 179 -12.81 6.41 14.58
N LEU A 180 -13.31 7.50 15.15
CA LEU A 180 -12.63 8.80 15.16
C LEU A 180 -11.29 8.75 15.89
N ALA A 181 -11.17 7.97 16.97
CA ALA A 181 -9.93 7.78 17.73
C ALA A 181 -8.80 7.13 16.92
N ARG A 182 -9.10 6.55 15.75
CA ARG A 182 -8.10 5.99 14.82
C ARG A 182 -7.60 6.98 13.78
N ILE A 183 -8.19 8.17 13.69
CA ILE A 183 -7.79 9.19 12.72
C ILE A 183 -6.53 9.89 13.26
N PRO A 184 -5.36 9.77 12.61
CA PRO A 184 -4.10 10.30 13.14
C PRO A 184 -4.01 11.82 13.04
N THR A 185 -4.61 12.42 12.01
CA THR A 185 -4.52 13.86 11.76
C THR A 185 -5.52 14.63 12.64
N PRO A 186 -5.07 15.53 13.53
CA PRO A 186 -5.96 16.28 14.43
C PRO A 186 -7.01 17.11 13.70
N LEU A 187 -6.67 17.66 12.53
CA LEU A 187 -7.58 18.46 11.71
C LEU A 187 -8.70 17.60 11.11
N ARG A 188 -8.36 16.43 10.53
CA ARG A 188 -9.36 15.50 10.01
C ARG A 188 -10.26 14.99 11.13
N MET A 189 -9.66 14.57 12.25
CA MET A 189 -10.40 14.14 13.42
C MET A 189 -11.37 15.23 13.91
N PHE A 190 -10.93 16.48 14.00
CA PHE A 190 -11.79 17.60 14.38
C PHE A 190 -12.97 17.76 13.43
N ARG A 191 -12.73 17.75 12.11
CA ARG A 191 -13.80 17.85 11.10
C ARG A 191 -14.86 16.76 11.28
N GLU A 192 -14.42 15.50 11.41
CA GLU A 192 -15.35 14.37 11.59
C GLU A 192 -16.06 14.43 12.97
N ALA A 193 -15.38 14.90 14.02
CA ALA A 193 -15.98 15.09 15.34
C ALA A 193 -17.11 16.14 15.32
N VAL A 194 -17.00 17.19 14.52
CA VAL A 194 -18.09 18.18 14.33
C VAL A 194 -19.30 17.52 13.68
N VAL A 195 -19.11 16.63 12.71
CA VAL A 195 -20.20 15.88 12.07
C VAL A 195 -20.93 14.99 13.09
N VAL A 196 -20.16 14.23 13.88
CA VAL A 196 -20.70 13.38 14.96
C VAL A 196 -21.44 14.23 16.01
N SER A 197 -20.84 15.32 16.49
CA SER A 197 -21.45 16.24 17.47
C SER A 197 -22.80 16.74 17.01
N LYS A 198 -22.91 17.21 15.75
CA LYS A 198 -24.18 17.66 15.15
C LYS A 198 -25.20 16.53 15.03
N ARG A 199 -24.78 15.34 14.57
CA ARG A 199 -25.66 14.19 14.34
C ARG A 199 -26.27 13.63 15.63
N PHE A 200 -25.55 13.73 16.76
CA PHE A 200 -26.00 13.24 18.07
C PHE A 200 -26.45 14.34 19.04
N GLY A 201 -26.31 15.62 18.69
CA GLY A 201 -26.62 16.73 19.58
C GLY A 201 -25.75 16.78 20.84
N VAL A 202 -24.56 16.17 20.80
CA VAL A 202 -23.64 16.11 21.95
C VAL A 202 -22.66 17.27 21.87
N PRO A 203 -22.45 18.05 22.96
CA PRO A 203 -21.48 19.13 22.96
C PRO A 203 -20.09 18.66 22.56
N GLU A 204 -19.43 19.36 21.65
CA GLU A 204 -18.10 19.01 21.13
C GLU A 204 -17.06 18.80 22.25
N LYS A 205 -17.14 19.60 23.33
CA LYS A 205 -16.28 19.47 24.51
C LYS A 205 -16.39 18.09 25.17
N VAL A 206 -17.59 17.54 25.25
CA VAL A 206 -17.85 16.20 25.82
C VAL A 206 -17.29 15.13 24.88
N LEU A 207 -17.57 15.26 23.59
CA LEU A 207 -17.07 14.34 22.57
C LEU A 207 -15.54 14.28 22.55
N ARG A 208 -14.86 15.44 22.66
CA ARG A 208 -13.40 15.52 22.74
C ARG A 208 -12.82 14.84 23.98
N ALA A 209 -13.49 14.97 25.12
CA ALA A 209 -13.04 14.32 26.36
C ALA A 209 -13.11 12.79 26.23
N GLU A 210 -14.17 12.26 25.62
CA GLU A 210 -14.30 10.82 25.35
C GLU A 210 -13.31 10.35 24.28
N LEU A 211 -13.08 11.12 23.21
CA LEU A 211 -12.07 10.82 22.20
C LEU A 211 -10.66 10.71 22.81
N ALA A 212 -10.27 11.66 23.67
CA ALA A 212 -8.96 11.63 24.33
C ALA A 212 -8.79 10.38 25.21
N ARG A 213 -9.87 9.91 25.86
CA ARG A 213 -9.87 8.65 26.62
C ARG A 213 -9.71 7.45 25.71
N GLU A 214 -10.46 7.38 24.62
CA GLU A 214 -10.40 6.28 23.66
C GLU A 214 -9.03 6.21 22.98
N GLU A 215 -8.47 7.34 22.55
CA GLU A 215 -7.11 7.39 21.99
C GLU A 215 -6.06 6.85 22.97
N ALA A 216 -6.19 7.18 24.26
CA ALA A 216 -5.28 6.67 25.29
C ALA A 216 -5.38 5.15 25.42
N GLN A 217 -6.59 4.59 25.31
CA GLN A 217 -6.81 3.14 25.29
C GLN A 217 -6.21 2.49 24.05
N VAL A 218 -6.49 3.02 22.85
CA VAL A 218 -5.93 2.52 21.59
C VAL A 218 -4.40 2.52 21.62
N ARG A 219 -3.78 3.61 22.14
CA ARG A 219 -2.32 3.69 22.32
C ARG A 219 -1.80 2.65 23.32
N GLN A 220 -2.55 2.35 24.38
CA GLN A 220 -2.17 1.35 25.38
C GLN A 220 -2.27 -0.07 24.82
N GLU A 221 -3.31 -0.38 24.05
CA GLU A 221 -3.49 -1.65 23.36
C GLU A 221 -2.37 -1.90 22.35
N ALA A 222 -2.08 -0.92 21.48
CA ALA A 222 -0.97 -1.01 20.52
C ALA A 222 0.38 -1.30 21.20
N ARG A 223 0.66 -0.65 22.34
CA ARG A 223 1.88 -0.91 23.14
C ARG A 223 1.90 -2.33 23.71
N ARG A 224 0.76 -2.85 24.17
CA ARG A 224 0.66 -4.22 24.70
C ARG A 224 0.88 -5.26 23.61
N ASP A 225 0.35 -5.03 22.42
CA ASP A 225 0.51 -5.94 21.28
C ASP A 225 1.97 -5.98 20.81
N GLN A 226 2.63 -4.82 20.69
CA GLN A 226 4.07 -4.76 20.39
C GLN A 226 4.92 -5.52 21.42
N GLN A 227 4.59 -5.40 22.72
CA GLN A 227 5.30 -6.14 23.78
C GLN A 227 5.05 -7.66 23.70
N ARG A 228 3.84 -8.08 23.30
CA ARG A 228 3.51 -9.50 23.11
C ARG A 228 4.29 -10.09 21.93
N GLU A 229 4.36 -9.37 20.82
CA GLU A 229 5.13 -9.77 19.63
C GLU A 229 6.63 -9.85 19.92
N GLN A 230 7.21 -8.88 20.63
CA GLN A 230 8.62 -8.96 21.02
C GLN A 230 8.93 -10.17 21.91
N ARG A 231 8.02 -10.51 22.83
CA ARG A 231 8.15 -11.70 23.70
C ARG A 231 8.00 -13.02 22.92
N SER A 232 7.15 -13.08 21.90
CA SER A 232 7.00 -14.28 21.07
C SER A 232 8.21 -14.52 20.17
N HIS A 233 8.83 -13.46 19.65
CA HIS A 233 10.07 -13.53 18.85
C HIS A 233 11.30 -13.91 19.71
N GLN A 234 11.38 -13.44 20.96
CA GLN A 234 12.46 -13.84 21.88
C GLN A 234 12.40 -15.32 22.28
N ARG A 235 11.19 -15.87 22.48
CA ARG A 235 10.99 -17.29 22.82
C ARG A 235 11.28 -18.26 21.66
N SER A 236 11.11 -17.82 20.42
CA SER A 236 11.41 -18.63 19.23
C SER A 236 12.89 -18.57 18.81
N GLY A 237 13.63 -17.55 19.25
CA GLY A 237 15.09 -17.42 19.04
C GLY A 237 15.98 -18.17 20.06
N SER A 238 15.50 -18.45 21.27
CA SER A 238 16.34 -19.05 22.34
C SER A 238 16.34 -20.59 22.38
N GLY A 239 15.69 -21.27 21.43
CA GLY A 239 15.48 -22.72 21.44
C GLY A 239 16.64 -23.57 20.88
N ARG A 240 17.74 -22.97 20.38
CA ARG A 240 18.78 -23.71 19.65
C ARG A 240 20.15 -23.88 20.33
N SER A 241 20.30 -23.44 21.58
CA SER A 241 21.61 -23.49 22.27
C SER A 241 21.51 -23.99 23.70
N ARG A 242 21.10 -25.25 23.90
CA ARG A 242 21.39 -26.02 25.11
C ARG A 242 21.08 -27.51 24.91
N ALA A 243 21.94 -28.19 24.15
CA ALA A 243 22.06 -29.64 24.18
C ALA A 243 23.55 -29.98 24.26
N GLY A 244 24.04 -30.13 25.49
CA GLY A 244 25.45 -30.41 25.75
C GLY A 244 25.71 -30.47 27.24
N GLN A 245 25.39 -31.61 27.85
CA GLN A 245 26.03 -32.28 29.00
C GLN A 245 24.98 -33.12 29.74
N GLY A 246 25.16 -34.44 29.69
CA GLY A 246 24.20 -35.41 30.19
C GLY A 246 24.36 -35.78 31.66
N ARG A 247 23.39 -36.55 32.17
CA ARG A 247 23.53 -37.74 33.04
C ARG A 247 22.13 -38.35 33.33
N PRO A 248 22.02 -39.58 33.88
CA PRO A 248 21.24 -40.65 33.26
C PRO A 248 19.94 -41.05 33.98
N SER A 249 19.15 -41.85 33.25
CA SER A 249 18.26 -42.96 33.66
C SER A 249 17.17 -42.73 34.73
N GLY A 250 15.92 -42.90 34.29
CA GLY A 250 14.77 -43.17 35.17
C GLY A 250 13.44 -43.09 34.40
N ALA A 251 13.02 -44.18 33.76
CA ALA A 251 11.67 -44.31 33.21
C ALA A 251 10.65 -44.56 34.33
N PRO A 252 9.38 -44.16 34.14
CA PRO A 252 8.39 -45.20 33.81
C PRO A 252 7.43 -44.82 32.67
N ARG A 253 6.85 -45.87 32.09
CA ARG A 253 6.00 -45.91 30.88
C ARG A 253 4.58 -45.37 31.12
N GLY A 254 4.03 -44.71 30.10
CA GLY A 254 2.61 -44.37 29.90
C GLY A 254 2.30 -44.28 28.39
N PRO A 255 1.03 -44.36 27.95
CA PRO A 255 0.61 -45.17 26.80
C PRO A 255 0.88 -44.56 25.42
N GLN A 256 1.05 -45.46 24.45
CA GLN A 256 1.40 -45.21 23.05
C GLN A 256 0.24 -44.52 22.30
N GLY A 257 0.50 -43.32 21.77
CA GLY A 257 -0.32 -42.71 20.72
C GLY A 257 -0.06 -43.33 19.35
N PRO A 258 -0.95 -43.13 18.37
CA PRO A 258 -0.86 -43.77 17.06
C PRO A 258 0.35 -43.24 16.25
N PRO A 259 0.90 -44.03 15.31
CA PRO A 259 2.16 -43.70 14.65
C PRO A 259 2.00 -42.53 13.68
N GLN A 260 2.93 -41.58 13.76
CA GLN A 260 3.14 -40.54 12.75
C GLN A 260 3.68 -41.20 11.48
N ARG A 261 2.96 -41.03 10.35
CA ARG A 261 3.48 -41.38 9.02
C ARG A 261 4.52 -40.34 8.63
N GLY A 262 5.73 -40.80 8.30
CA GLY A 262 6.74 -40.02 7.60
C GLY A 262 6.30 -39.66 6.17
N PRO A 263 7.06 -38.80 5.47
CA PRO A 263 6.68 -38.33 4.14
C PRO A 263 6.59 -39.52 3.18
N MET A 264 5.41 -39.75 2.61
CA MET A 264 5.24 -40.71 1.52
C MET A 264 6.01 -40.19 0.31
N GLY A 265 6.93 -41.01 -0.19
CA GLY A 265 7.40 -40.91 -1.58
C GLY A 265 6.23 -41.12 -2.55
N PRO A 266 6.39 -40.73 -3.83
CA PRO A 266 5.32 -40.85 -4.81
C PRO A 266 4.91 -42.33 -5.00
N PRO A 267 3.62 -42.63 -5.22
CA PRO A 267 3.15 -43.99 -5.46
C PRO A 267 3.73 -44.55 -6.78
N PRO A 268 4.03 -45.85 -6.85
CA PRO A 268 4.48 -46.49 -8.09
C PRO A 268 3.30 -46.75 -9.02
N GLY A 269 3.45 -46.46 -10.32
CA GLY A 269 2.51 -46.91 -11.37
C GLY A 269 1.91 -45.81 -12.25
N PHE A 270 2.72 -44.91 -12.80
CA PHE A 270 2.34 -44.10 -13.96
C PHE A 270 3.42 -44.24 -15.03
N ASP A 271 3.29 -45.26 -15.88
CA ASP A 271 4.03 -45.32 -17.14
C ASP A 271 3.34 -44.40 -18.16
N GLY A 272 3.58 -43.09 -18.03
CA GLY A 272 3.28 -42.10 -19.06
C GLY A 272 4.53 -41.84 -19.90
N PRO A 273 4.40 -41.59 -21.23
CA PRO A 273 5.56 -41.31 -22.07
C PRO A 273 6.27 -40.01 -21.61
N PRO A 274 7.58 -39.86 -21.91
CA PRO A 274 8.30 -38.64 -21.54
C PRO A 274 7.60 -37.42 -22.14
N LEU A 275 7.37 -36.40 -21.31
CA LEU A 275 6.89 -35.08 -21.75
C LEU A 275 8.02 -34.35 -22.47
N ASP A 276 8.32 -34.79 -23.69
CA ASP A 276 8.98 -33.97 -24.70
C ASP A 276 7.91 -33.54 -25.71
N GLY A 277 7.51 -32.26 -25.63
CA GLY A 277 6.73 -31.58 -26.66
C GLY A 277 5.35 -31.07 -26.20
N PRO A 278 4.88 -29.93 -26.76
CA PRO A 278 3.53 -29.42 -26.52
C PRO A 278 2.47 -30.36 -27.14
N PRO A 279 1.26 -30.44 -26.57
CA PRO A 279 0.19 -31.30 -27.09
C PRO A 279 -0.25 -30.84 -28.50
N PRO A 280 -0.66 -31.78 -29.37
CA PRO A 280 -0.96 -31.48 -30.77
C PRO A 280 -2.24 -30.64 -30.87
N GLY A 281 -2.16 -29.52 -31.59
CA GLY A 281 -3.28 -28.59 -31.84
C GLY A 281 -3.01 -27.13 -31.47
N TRP A 282 -1.90 -26.84 -30.79
CA TRP A 282 -1.42 -25.49 -30.56
C TRP A 282 -0.30 -25.20 -31.56
N GLY A 283 -0.58 -24.38 -32.57
CA GLY A 283 0.49 -23.81 -33.40
C GLY A 283 1.45 -23.00 -32.54
N GLU A 284 2.75 -23.05 -32.86
CA GLU A 284 3.74 -22.20 -32.18
C GLU A 284 3.37 -20.72 -32.38
N PRO A 285 3.51 -19.86 -31.35
CA PRO A 285 3.35 -18.43 -31.55
C PRO A 285 4.48 -17.92 -32.44
N GLU A 286 4.15 -17.44 -33.64
CA GLU A 286 5.11 -16.71 -34.47
C GLU A 286 5.42 -15.36 -33.81
N PHE A 287 6.67 -15.18 -33.40
CA PHE A 287 7.22 -13.91 -32.96
C PHE A 287 7.73 -13.13 -34.18
N ASN A 288 7.37 -11.85 -34.31
CA ASN A 288 8.12 -10.97 -35.19
C ASN A 288 9.49 -10.61 -34.56
N GLU A 289 10.43 -10.11 -35.37
CA GLU A 289 11.83 -9.83 -34.98
C GLU A 289 11.99 -8.80 -33.84
N PHE A 290 10.88 -8.25 -33.30
CA PHE A 290 10.86 -7.25 -32.24
C PHE A 290 10.05 -7.63 -30.98
N GLY A 291 9.46 -8.84 -30.91
CA GLY A 291 8.86 -9.36 -29.68
C GLY A 291 7.59 -8.64 -29.20
N GLU A 292 6.82 -8.02 -30.08
CA GLU A 292 5.49 -7.47 -29.77
C GLU A 292 4.36 -8.42 -30.20
N TYR A 293 3.25 -8.40 -29.44
CA TYR A 293 2.04 -9.17 -29.73
C TYR A 293 1.41 -8.68 -31.05
N GLY A 294 1.30 -9.57 -32.04
CA GLY A 294 0.43 -9.34 -33.20
C GLY A 294 -1.06 -9.36 -32.81
N PRO A 295 -1.94 -8.71 -33.59
CA PRO A 295 -3.38 -8.78 -33.34
C PRO A 295 -3.89 -10.23 -33.45
N PRO A 296 -4.92 -10.61 -32.65
CA PRO A 296 -5.42 -11.98 -32.64
C PRO A 296 -6.05 -12.36 -33.99
N PRO A 297 -5.99 -13.65 -34.39
CA PRO A 297 -6.59 -14.11 -35.62
C PRO A 297 -8.12 -13.95 -35.60
N ALA A 298 -8.66 -13.49 -36.73
CA ALA A 298 -10.09 -13.33 -36.98
C ALA A 298 -10.74 -14.70 -37.27
N SER A 299 -11.23 -15.38 -36.24
CA SER A 299 -12.31 -16.38 -36.38
C SER A 299 -12.79 -16.90 -35.03
N TYR A 300 -13.83 -16.28 -34.48
CA TYR A 300 -14.87 -17.01 -33.74
C TYR A 300 -16.21 -16.42 -34.16
N GLY A 301 -17.10 -17.32 -34.58
CA GLY A 301 -18.30 -17.03 -35.33
C GLY A 301 -19.40 -16.30 -34.56
N GLU A 302 -20.26 -15.72 -35.39
CA GLU A 302 -21.50 -15.01 -35.12
C GLU A 302 -22.38 -15.68 -34.04
N ALA A 303 -22.67 -14.91 -32.99
CA ALA A 303 -23.93 -14.98 -32.25
C ALA A 303 -24.29 -13.56 -31.82
N GLY A 304 -25.43 -13.09 -32.30
CA GLY A 304 -25.86 -11.69 -32.39
C GLY A 304 -25.65 -10.80 -31.16
N PHE A 305 -25.01 -9.66 -31.39
CA PHE A 305 -25.22 -8.43 -30.65
C PHE A 305 -25.07 -7.26 -31.62
N GLU A 306 -26.19 -6.67 -32.05
CA GLU A 306 -26.17 -5.44 -32.85
C GLU A 306 -25.90 -4.24 -31.92
N PRO A 307 -24.92 -3.38 -32.20
CA PRO A 307 -24.77 -2.10 -31.50
C PRO A 307 -25.87 -1.12 -31.95
N PRO A 308 -26.38 -0.24 -31.07
CA PRO A 308 -27.38 0.75 -31.45
C PRO A 308 -26.79 1.80 -32.41
N PRO A 309 -27.60 2.37 -33.32
CA PRO A 309 -27.12 3.31 -34.33
C PRO A 309 -26.70 4.65 -33.72
N ALA A 310 -25.58 5.16 -34.21
CA ALA A 310 -25.06 6.49 -33.91
C ALA A 310 -25.92 7.56 -34.61
N SER A 311 -26.77 8.25 -33.85
CA SER A 311 -27.27 9.57 -34.25
C SER A 311 -27.81 10.32 -33.04
N TYR A 312 -27.04 11.27 -32.52
CA TYR A 312 -27.57 12.51 -31.97
C TYR A 312 -26.53 13.61 -32.12
N GLU A 313 -26.67 14.38 -33.20
CA GLU A 313 -26.09 15.71 -33.32
C GLU A 313 -26.90 16.67 -32.43
N GLY A 314 -26.21 17.42 -31.57
CA GLY A 314 -26.79 18.42 -30.68
C GLY A 314 -25.77 19.53 -30.40
N GLU A 315 -26.21 20.76 -30.63
CA GLU A 315 -25.48 22.03 -30.83
C GLU A 315 -24.51 22.53 -29.71
N PRO A 316 -23.62 23.50 -30.02
CA PRO A 316 -22.49 23.87 -29.16
C PRO A 316 -22.88 24.85 -28.05
N ALA A 317 -22.57 24.49 -26.79
CA ALA A 317 -22.65 25.41 -25.66
C ALA A 317 -21.37 26.27 -25.56
N ARG A 318 -21.58 27.56 -25.87
CA ARG A 318 -20.78 28.78 -25.63
C ARG A 318 -19.55 28.66 -24.72
N SER A 319 -18.40 29.07 -25.27
CA SER A 319 -17.14 29.32 -24.58
C SER A 319 -17.20 30.59 -23.71
N GLY A 320 -17.01 30.43 -22.40
CA GLY A 320 -16.51 31.48 -21.49
C GLY A 320 -15.10 31.11 -21.04
N PRO A 321 -14.20 32.08 -20.78
CA PRO A 321 -12.80 31.77 -20.50
C PRO A 321 -12.65 31.14 -19.12
N ALA A 322 -12.18 29.90 -19.07
CA ALA A 322 -11.69 29.27 -17.84
C ALA A 322 -10.31 29.86 -17.47
N PRO A 323 -10.04 30.13 -16.19
CA PRO A 323 -8.76 30.68 -15.75
C PRO A 323 -7.64 29.66 -15.99
N MET A 324 -6.48 30.15 -16.44
CA MET A 324 -5.26 29.37 -16.66
C MET A 324 -4.81 28.63 -15.39
N GLY A 325 -5.28 27.39 -15.22
CA GLY A 325 -4.69 26.43 -14.28
C GLY A 325 -3.51 25.74 -14.95
N ARG A 326 -2.29 26.05 -14.51
CA ARG A 326 -1.03 25.50 -15.02
C ARG A 326 -1.11 23.97 -15.19
N SER A 327 -0.92 23.51 -16.43
CA SER A 327 -0.90 22.11 -16.84
C SER A 327 0.11 21.31 -16.02
N ARG A 328 -0.37 20.37 -15.18
CA ARG A 328 0.46 19.50 -14.34
C ARG A 328 0.83 18.23 -15.09
N ARG A 329 1.57 18.38 -16.20
CA ARG A 329 2.46 17.33 -16.72
C ARG A 329 3.89 17.71 -16.34
N MET A 330 4.40 17.13 -15.27
CA MET A 330 5.83 17.18 -14.97
C MET A 330 6.30 15.88 -14.32
N LEU A 331 7.47 15.43 -14.78
CA LEU A 331 8.01 14.08 -14.72
C LEU A 331 8.51 13.69 -13.32
N GLY A 332 8.44 12.40 -12.97
CA GLY A 332 8.82 11.86 -11.65
C GLY A 332 10.25 12.15 -11.14
N GLY A 333 11.14 12.69 -11.99
CA GLY A 333 12.45 13.20 -11.57
C GLY A 333 12.37 14.49 -10.75
N GLN A 334 11.41 15.37 -11.02
CA GLN A 334 11.24 16.63 -10.27
C GLN A 334 10.84 16.37 -8.81
N ARG A 335 9.99 15.37 -8.55
CA ARG A 335 9.61 15.00 -7.18
C ARG A 335 10.75 14.43 -6.34
N SER A 336 11.76 13.82 -6.97
CA SER A 336 12.96 13.32 -6.28
C SER A 336 13.89 14.47 -5.90
N LEU A 337 14.09 15.41 -6.83
CA LEU A 337 14.91 16.60 -6.61
C LEU A 337 14.27 17.54 -5.57
N GLU A 338 12.95 17.75 -5.62
CA GLU A 338 12.21 18.53 -4.61
C GLU A 338 12.41 17.96 -3.20
N ARG A 339 12.49 16.62 -3.08
CA ARG A 339 12.69 15.94 -1.81
C ARG A 339 14.12 16.02 -1.30
N GLU A 340 15.12 15.93 -2.19
CA GLU A 340 16.52 16.12 -1.84
C GLU A 340 16.80 17.55 -1.39
N GLU A 341 16.24 18.54 -2.08
CA GLU A 341 16.33 19.94 -1.68
C GLU A 341 15.66 20.22 -0.33
N TYR A 342 14.54 19.57 -0.04
CA TYR A 342 13.88 19.66 1.27
C TYR A 342 14.78 19.14 2.41
N LEU A 343 15.49 18.03 2.19
CA LEU A 343 16.43 17.52 3.17
C LEU A 343 17.64 18.43 3.34
N LEU A 344 18.19 18.96 2.24
CA LEU A 344 19.29 19.92 2.30
C LEU A 344 18.87 21.19 3.06
N GLU A 345 17.65 21.68 2.85
CA GLU A 345 17.07 22.77 3.68
C GLU A 345 17.05 22.37 5.16
N ALA A 346 16.54 21.18 5.48
CA ALA A 346 16.47 20.73 6.87
C ALA A 346 17.85 20.57 7.52
N MET A 347 18.85 20.07 6.79
CA MET A 347 20.24 19.96 7.25
C MET A 347 20.87 21.33 7.50
N LEU A 348 20.55 22.33 6.68
CA LEU A 348 21.00 23.72 6.88
C LEU A 348 20.29 24.39 8.06
N GLY A 349 19.01 24.07 8.29
CA GLY A 349 18.20 24.60 9.39
C GLY A 349 18.45 23.93 10.74
N ALA A 350 19.08 22.75 10.77
CA ALA A 350 19.49 22.06 11.99
C ALA A 350 20.88 21.41 11.88
N PRO A 351 21.96 22.21 11.82
CA PRO A 351 23.33 21.71 11.67
C PRO A 351 23.73 20.67 12.73
N ASP A 352 23.32 20.87 13.99
CA ASP A 352 23.62 19.97 15.10
C ASP A 352 23.02 18.57 14.93
N ALA A 353 21.87 18.46 14.23
CA ALA A 353 21.23 17.19 13.95
C ALA A 353 21.92 16.40 12.83
N VAL A 354 22.76 17.06 12.00
CA VAL A 354 23.52 16.39 10.94
C VAL A 354 24.60 15.47 11.50
N ALA A 355 25.19 15.81 12.65
CA ALA A 355 26.17 14.94 13.31
C ALA A 355 25.58 13.56 13.64
N GLN A 356 24.31 13.52 14.08
CA GLN A 356 23.60 12.26 14.33
C GLN A 356 23.35 11.45 13.05
N LEU A 357 23.13 12.12 11.91
CA LEU A 357 23.00 11.44 10.62
C LEU A 357 24.32 10.79 10.20
N VAL A 358 25.45 11.45 10.45
CA VAL A 358 26.79 10.87 10.24
C VAL A 358 26.99 9.63 11.10
N GLU A 359 26.64 9.68 12.39
CA GLU A 359 26.72 8.53 13.31
C GLU A 359 25.83 7.36 12.86
N GLN A 360 24.69 7.65 12.24
CA GLN A 360 23.78 6.65 11.64
C GLN A 360 24.23 6.16 10.25
N GLY A 361 25.41 6.61 9.78
CA GLY A 361 26.02 6.17 8.54
C GLY A 361 25.35 6.71 7.28
N TYR A 362 24.70 7.87 7.36
CA TYR A 362 24.26 8.63 6.19
C TYR A 362 25.39 9.51 5.65
N GLY A 363 25.34 9.81 4.36
CA GLY A 363 26.35 10.64 3.72
C GLY A 363 25.94 11.17 2.34
N PRO A 364 26.86 11.84 1.63
CA PRO A 364 26.57 12.42 0.32
C PRO A 364 26.15 11.39 -0.73
N GLY A 365 26.52 10.12 -0.56
CA GLY A 365 26.10 9.02 -1.42
C GLY A 365 24.59 8.75 -1.44
N ASP A 366 23.85 9.27 -0.45
CA ASP A 366 22.39 9.14 -0.37
C ASP A 366 21.64 10.13 -1.27
N PHE A 367 22.33 11.12 -1.83
CA PHE A 367 21.78 12.13 -2.73
C PHE A 367 22.05 11.79 -4.21
N SER A 368 21.27 12.37 -5.13
CA SER A 368 21.49 12.19 -6.56
C SER A 368 22.79 12.87 -6.99
N GLU A 369 23.52 12.23 -7.91
CA GLU A 369 24.74 12.79 -8.49
C GLU A 369 24.47 14.16 -9.12
N GLY A 370 25.37 15.11 -8.88
CA GLY A 370 25.22 16.50 -9.31
C GLY A 370 25.24 17.46 -8.13
N THR A 371 24.54 18.59 -8.28
CA THR A 371 24.63 19.73 -7.36
C THR A 371 24.11 19.41 -5.95
N THR A 372 23.08 18.58 -5.81
CA THR A 372 22.53 18.19 -4.49
C THR A 372 23.51 17.31 -3.70
N GLN A 373 24.12 16.32 -4.35
CA GLN A 373 25.15 15.48 -3.72
C GLN A 373 26.40 16.26 -3.32
N ARG A 374 26.88 17.19 -4.15
CA ARG A 374 28.06 17.98 -3.79
C ARG A 374 27.79 18.95 -2.63
N LEU A 375 26.61 19.60 -2.62
CA LEU A 375 26.18 20.41 -1.49
C LEU A 375 25.99 19.57 -0.21
N ALA A 376 25.40 18.37 -0.32
CA ALA A 376 25.34 17.41 0.80
C ALA A 376 26.76 17.05 1.29
N GLY A 377 27.70 16.85 0.38
CA GLY A 377 29.10 16.56 0.69
C GLY A 377 29.76 17.65 1.52
N ALA A 378 29.56 18.91 1.15
CA ALA A 378 30.04 20.05 1.92
C ALA A 378 29.46 20.07 3.34
N ILE A 379 28.14 19.85 3.47
CA ILE A 379 27.44 19.81 4.77
C ILE A 379 27.96 18.66 5.65
N PHE A 380 28.02 17.44 5.12
CA PHE A 380 28.50 16.27 5.87
C PHE A 380 29.99 16.37 6.25
N HIS A 381 30.82 16.93 5.37
CA HIS A 381 32.24 17.13 5.66
C HIS A 381 32.43 18.16 6.79
N LEU A 382 31.64 19.23 6.81
CA LEU A 382 31.67 20.20 7.91
C LEU A 382 31.17 19.58 9.22
N ALA A 383 30.07 18.81 9.17
CA ALA A 383 29.55 18.09 10.34
C ALA A 383 30.57 17.12 10.97
N GLN A 384 31.41 16.47 10.15
CA GLN A 384 32.48 15.58 10.63
C GLN A 384 33.62 16.32 11.35
N ARG A 385 33.80 17.62 11.07
CA ARG A 385 34.84 18.46 11.69
C ARG A 385 34.35 19.14 12.98
N GLY A 386 33.06 19.06 13.27
CA GLY A 386 32.43 19.61 14.47
C GLY A 386 31.18 20.42 14.15
N ALA A 387 30.77 21.26 15.10
CA ALA A 387 29.66 22.19 14.90
C ALA A 387 29.96 23.15 13.74
N PHE A 388 28.96 23.37 12.90
CA PHE A 388 29.05 24.26 11.74
C PHE A 388 27.77 25.08 11.61
N THR A 389 27.83 26.16 10.85
CA THR A 389 26.68 27.02 10.55
C THR A 389 26.36 26.99 9.06
N ALA A 390 25.14 27.43 8.71
CA ALA A 390 24.75 27.68 7.32
C ALA A 390 25.75 28.58 6.56
N ARG A 391 26.37 29.54 7.26
CA ARG A 391 27.37 30.43 6.69
C ARG A 391 28.66 29.69 6.33
N ASP A 392 29.07 28.73 7.16
CA ASP A 392 30.25 27.90 6.90
C ASP A 392 30.03 27.02 5.66
N VAL A 393 28.80 26.50 5.46
CA VAL A 393 28.45 25.77 4.23
C VAL A 393 28.57 26.67 3.00
N MET A 394 28.01 27.89 3.05
CA MET A 394 28.11 28.86 1.96
C MET A 394 29.56 29.22 1.61
N GLN A 395 30.45 29.29 2.60
CA GLN A 395 31.87 29.58 2.38
C GLN A 395 32.67 28.38 1.87
N SER A 396 32.18 27.16 2.12
CA SER A 396 32.86 25.91 1.71
C SER A 396 32.58 25.49 0.26
N VAL A 397 31.53 26.03 -0.38
CA VAL A 397 31.16 25.68 -1.75
C VAL A 397 31.85 26.61 -2.76
N GLU A 398 32.46 26.02 -3.79
CA GLU A 398 33.23 26.76 -4.79
C GLU A 398 32.45 26.98 -6.09
N ALA A 399 31.54 26.05 -6.45
CA ALA A 399 30.82 26.14 -7.71
C ALA A 399 29.62 27.10 -7.62
N ASP A 400 29.38 27.84 -8.72
CA ASP A 400 28.30 28.83 -8.78
C ASP A 400 26.91 28.20 -8.63
N ASP A 401 26.73 26.97 -9.11
CA ASP A 401 25.46 26.25 -9.01
C ASP A 401 25.16 25.77 -7.57
N GLU A 402 26.19 25.34 -6.83
CA GLU A 402 26.10 25.00 -5.41
C GLU A 402 25.80 26.22 -4.56
N ARG A 403 26.47 27.35 -4.83
CA ARG A 403 26.20 28.63 -4.16
C ARG A 403 24.78 29.11 -4.41
N ALA A 404 24.30 29.03 -5.65
CA ALA A 404 22.94 29.40 -6.00
C ALA A 404 21.90 28.51 -5.31
N LEU A 405 22.14 27.19 -5.28
CA LEU A 405 21.29 26.24 -4.57
C LEU A 405 21.28 26.52 -3.07
N CYS A 406 22.44 26.64 -2.44
CA CYS A 406 22.59 26.93 -1.01
C CYS A 406 21.87 28.24 -0.64
N ALA A 407 22.06 29.30 -1.41
CA ALA A 407 21.44 30.60 -1.16
C ALA A 407 19.91 30.54 -1.24
N ARG A 408 19.37 29.80 -2.22
CA ARG A 408 17.94 29.58 -2.36
C ARG A 408 17.35 28.78 -1.19
N LEU A 409 18.07 27.78 -0.69
CA LEU A 409 17.63 26.98 0.46
C LEU A 409 17.70 27.79 1.76
N LEU A 410 18.75 28.59 1.96
CA LEU A 410 18.84 29.50 3.10
C LEU A 410 17.72 30.54 3.12
N GLY A 411 17.34 31.08 1.95
CA GLY A 411 16.21 31.99 1.82
C GLY A 411 14.83 31.36 2.06
N ARG A 412 14.76 30.02 2.16
CA ARG A 412 13.55 29.26 2.52
C ARG A 412 13.50 28.92 4.01
N LEU A 413 14.56 29.19 4.76
CA LEU A 413 14.59 28.83 6.17
C LEU A 413 13.58 29.67 6.96
N ASP A 414 12.81 28.97 7.79
CA ASP A 414 11.79 29.53 8.67
C ASP A 414 12.25 29.36 10.12
N GLU A 415 12.45 30.46 10.84
CA GLU A 415 12.96 30.45 12.23
C GLU A 415 12.00 29.74 13.20
N ASP A 416 10.70 29.70 12.88
CA ASP A 416 9.68 29.04 13.69
C ASP A 416 9.57 27.52 13.41
N LYS A 417 10.29 27.03 12.39
CA LYS A 417 10.24 25.63 11.95
C LYS A 417 11.28 24.78 12.69
N HIS A 418 10.83 23.70 13.32
CA HIS A 418 11.68 22.75 14.03
C HIS A 418 12.38 21.75 13.09
N TYR A 419 13.40 22.20 12.36
CA TYR A 419 14.16 21.39 11.40
C TYR A 419 14.82 20.13 11.98
N SER A 420 15.23 20.16 13.25
CA SER A 420 15.77 18.98 13.92
C SER A 420 14.74 17.85 14.04
N ARG A 421 13.45 18.18 14.17
CA ARG A 421 12.36 17.18 14.17
C ARG A 421 12.18 16.54 12.81
N GLU A 422 12.30 17.32 11.74
CA GLU A 422 12.22 16.82 10.35
C GLU A 422 13.37 15.85 10.01
N LEU A 423 14.55 16.05 10.61
CA LEU A 423 15.70 15.14 10.47
C LEU A 423 15.60 13.92 11.39
N CYS A 424 15.00 14.07 12.57
CA CYS A 424 14.82 12.99 13.56
C CYS A 424 13.63 12.06 13.27
N ASP A 425 12.59 12.54 12.57
CA ASP A 425 11.41 11.74 12.19
C ASP A 425 11.70 10.87 10.94
N LEU A 426 12.66 9.96 11.12
CA LEU A 426 13.43 9.15 10.15
C LEU A 426 12.64 8.19 9.23
N ASP A 427 11.48 8.60 8.71
CA ASP A 427 10.87 7.96 7.53
C ASP A 427 11.39 8.57 6.21
N GLY A 428 11.85 9.84 6.23
CA GLY A 428 12.36 10.59 5.08
C GLY A 428 13.70 10.08 4.55
N MET A 429 14.77 10.21 5.34
CA MET A 429 16.13 9.79 5.01
C MET A 429 16.22 8.27 4.78
N ALA A 430 15.56 7.48 5.64
CA ALA A 430 15.52 6.03 5.47
C ALA A 430 14.79 5.62 4.18
N SER A 431 13.73 6.34 3.79
CA SER A 431 13.05 6.10 2.50
C SER A 431 13.94 6.45 1.31
N LEU A 432 14.73 7.52 1.38
CA LEU A 432 15.62 7.92 0.29
C LEU A 432 16.81 6.97 0.16
N ARG A 433 17.43 6.59 1.28
CA ARG A 433 18.48 5.56 1.30
C ARG A 433 17.98 4.23 0.74
N ARG A 434 16.78 3.78 1.12
CA ARG A 434 16.14 2.58 0.54
C ARG A 434 15.89 2.72 -0.97
N GLN A 435 15.39 3.87 -1.40
CA GLN A 435 15.14 4.14 -2.82
C GLN A 435 16.44 4.17 -3.63
N ARG A 436 17.51 4.74 -3.08
CA ARG A 436 18.84 4.85 -3.69
C ARG A 436 19.53 3.49 -3.76
N ILE A 437 19.54 2.73 -2.67
CA ILE A 437 20.02 1.34 -2.66
C ILE A 437 19.26 0.52 -3.71
N ALA A 438 17.93 0.68 -3.83
CA ALA A 438 17.15 -0.03 -4.84
C ALA A 438 17.49 0.43 -6.28
N GLN A 439 17.74 1.72 -6.49
CA GLN A 439 18.15 2.24 -7.80
C GLN A 439 19.55 1.76 -8.19
N ARG A 440 20.51 1.83 -7.26
CA ARG A 440 21.88 1.37 -7.48
C ARG A 440 21.93 -0.13 -7.69
N LYS A 441 21.13 -0.92 -6.96
CA LYS A 441 20.97 -2.37 -7.23
C LYS A 441 20.54 -2.65 -8.66
N ARG A 442 19.55 -1.92 -9.18
CA ARG A 442 19.09 -2.07 -10.59
C ARG A 442 20.19 -1.71 -11.58
N GLU A 443 20.92 -0.63 -11.33
CA GLU A 443 22.02 -0.18 -12.17
C GLU A 443 23.18 -1.18 -12.18
N VAL A 444 23.66 -1.61 -11.01
CA VAL A 444 24.73 -2.59 -10.85
C VAL A 444 24.33 -3.93 -11.48
N THR A 445 23.08 -4.37 -11.30
CA THR A 445 22.56 -5.59 -11.95
C THR A 445 22.60 -5.48 -13.48
N ARG A 446 22.25 -4.30 -14.02
CA ARG A 446 22.37 -4.02 -15.46
C ARG A 446 23.82 -4.06 -15.92
N LEU A 447 24.72 -3.41 -15.19
CA LEU A 447 26.16 -3.37 -15.51
C LEU A 447 26.81 -4.76 -15.45
N ILE A 448 26.40 -5.62 -14.52
CA ILE A 448 26.84 -7.02 -14.45
C ILE A 448 26.47 -7.79 -15.72
N GLY A 449 25.28 -7.53 -16.27
CA GLY A 449 24.83 -8.12 -17.54
C GLY A 449 25.59 -7.61 -18.76
N MET A 450 26.18 -6.42 -18.68
CA MET A 450 26.93 -5.78 -19.77
C MET A 450 28.45 -6.00 -19.69
N ALA A 451 28.98 -6.35 -18.51
CA ALA A 451 30.41 -6.55 -18.28
C ALA A 451 30.94 -7.79 -19.02
N ARG A 452 32.01 -7.58 -19.81
CA ARG A 452 32.64 -8.64 -20.64
C ARG A 452 33.85 -9.28 -19.96
N ASP A 453 34.52 -8.58 -19.06
CA ASP A 453 35.69 -9.07 -18.32
C ASP A 453 35.32 -9.56 -16.91
N LYS A 454 36.06 -10.59 -16.47
CA LYS A 454 35.80 -11.28 -15.19
C LYS A 454 36.10 -10.40 -13.98
N GLU A 455 37.03 -9.46 -14.10
CA GLU A 455 37.45 -8.58 -13.01
C GLU A 455 36.35 -7.56 -12.67
N THR A 456 35.85 -6.84 -13.67
CA THR A 456 34.74 -5.89 -13.54
C THR A 456 33.48 -6.57 -13.03
N LYS A 457 33.18 -7.77 -13.55
CA LYS A 457 32.02 -8.55 -13.09
C LYS A 457 32.14 -8.94 -11.61
N ASN A 458 33.31 -9.38 -11.16
CA ASN A 458 33.55 -9.72 -9.76
C ASN A 458 33.44 -8.48 -8.84
N ARG A 459 33.94 -7.33 -9.29
CA ARG A 459 33.83 -6.06 -8.56
C ARG A 459 32.37 -5.63 -8.39
N LEU A 460 31.59 -5.67 -9.47
CA LEU A 460 30.16 -5.33 -9.44
C LEU A 460 29.34 -6.33 -8.61
N LEU A 461 29.71 -7.61 -8.61
CA LEU A 461 29.07 -8.62 -7.74
C LEU A 461 29.39 -8.40 -6.26
N ALA A 462 30.59 -7.92 -5.93
CA ALA A 462 30.93 -7.52 -4.57
C ALA A 462 30.10 -6.29 -4.13
N GLU A 463 30.03 -5.26 -4.98
CA GLU A 463 29.19 -4.07 -4.74
C GLU A 463 27.70 -4.45 -4.57
N LEU A 464 27.18 -5.37 -5.40
CA LEU A 464 25.80 -5.84 -5.27
C LEU A 464 25.55 -6.59 -3.96
N LYS A 465 26.54 -7.34 -3.45
CA LYS A 465 26.47 -8.00 -2.15
C LYS A 465 26.48 -6.98 -1.00
N GLU A 466 27.31 -5.96 -1.09
CA GLU A 466 27.35 -4.86 -0.10
C GLU A 466 26.04 -4.08 -0.08
N LEU A 467 25.42 -3.81 -1.23
CA LEU A 467 24.12 -3.16 -1.29
C LEU A 467 22.99 -4.02 -0.72
N HIS A 468 23.13 -5.36 -0.73
CA HIS A 468 22.15 -6.30 -0.15
C HIS A 468 22.26 -6.40 1.38
N ALA A 469 23.47 -6.26 1.92
CA ALA A 469 23.71 -6.11 3.35
C ALA A 469 23.14 -4.78 3.86
#